data_AF-A0A354YYW2-F1
#
_entry.id   AF-A0A354YYW2-F1
#
_cell.length_a   1.000
_cell.length_b   1.000
_cell.length_c   1.000
_cell.angle_alpha   90.00
_cell.angle_beta   90.00
_cell.angle_gamma   90.00
#
_symmetry.space_group_name_H-M   'P 1'
#
loop_
_entity.id
_entity.type
_entity.pdbx_description
1 polymer ?
#
loop_
_entity_poly.entity_id
_entity_poly.type
_entity_poly.pdbx_seq_one_letter_code
_entity_poly.pdbx_strand_id
1 'polypeptide(L)'
;MVARVKARLRALRILKAEKAMGKIAYVFKELTVVPEKYEAFIGEEKLELTPKEFELLRLMASNQGKVFTREVLLEKVWGYEFSGDTRTVDVHIR
;
A
#
# COMPACT_ATOMS: atom_id res chain seq x y z
N MET A 1 -21.10 8.69 -11.47
CA MET A 1 -20.56 7.55 -12.27
C MET A 1 -19.20 7.85 -12.92
N VAL A 2 -18.85 9.09 -13.24
CA VAL A 2 -17.60 9.44 -13.95
C VAL A 2 -16.31 9.18 -13.15
N ALA A 3 -16.32 9.38 -11.82
CA ALA A 3 -15.14 9.21 -10.97
C ALA A 3 -14.55 7.78 -11.00
N ARG A 4 -15.39 6.74 -10.96
CA ARG A 4 -14.95 5.33 -11.00
C ARG A 4 -14.28 4.94 -12.32
N VAL A 5 -14.75 5.50 -13.43
CA VAL A 5 -14.16 5.26 -14.75
C VAL A 5 -12.77 5.86 -14.83
N LYS A 6 -12.61 7.11 -14.37
CA LYS A 6 -11.30 7.79 -14.34
C LYS A 6 -10.29 7.08 -13.44
N ALA A 7 -10.71 6.68 -12.23
CA ALA A 7 -9.93 5.86 -11.31
C ALA A 7 -9.39 4.59 -11.99
N ARG A 8 -10.25 3.86 -12.71
CA ARG A 8 -9.87 2.62 -13.40
C ARG A 8 -8.89 2.89 -14.55
N LEU A 9 -9.10 3.93 -15.34
CA LEU A 9 -8.21 4.31 -16.43
C LEU A 9 -6.82 4.70 -15.91
N ARG A 10 -6.76 5.43 -14.78
CA ARG A 10 -5.51 5.80 -14.12
C ARG A 10 -4.75 4.57 -13.63
N ALA A 11 -5.43 3.66 -12.92
CA ALA A 11 -4.83 2.41 -12.46
C ALA A 11 -4.25 1.60 -13.63
N LEU A 12 -4.96 1.51 -14.76
CA LEU A 12 -4.47 0.83 -15.97
C LEU A 12 -3.22 1.51 -16.58
N ARG A 13 -3.17 2.84 -16.61
CA ARG A 13 -1.97 3.57 -17.07
C ARG A 13 -0.76 3.28 -16.19
N ILE A 14 -0.94 3.31 -14.87
CA ILE A 14 0.13 3.02 -13.91
C ILE A 14 0.63 1.59 -14.10
N LEU A 15 -0.28 0.60 -14.11
CA LEU A 15 0.08 -0.80 -14.32
C LEU A 15 0.87 -1.01 -15.62
N LYS A 16 0.47 -0.36 -16.71
CA LYS A 16 1.17 -0.47 -18.00
C LYS A 16 2.57 0.16 -17.95
N ALA A 17 2.70 1.34 -17.33
CA ALA A 17 3.97 2.04 -17.22
C ALA A 17 4.97 1.28 -16.33
N GLU A 18 4.54 0.82 -15.15
CA GLU A 18 5.39 0.04 -14.26
C GLU A 18 5.78 -1.30 -14.90
N LYS A 19 4.84 -2.00 -15.53
CA LYS A 19 5.14 -3.26 -16.24
C LYS A 19 6.16 -3.07 -17.37
N ALA A 20 6.08 -1.98 -18.13
CA ALA A 20 7.04 -1.67 -19.18
C ALA A 20 8.47 -1.45 -18.64
N MET A 21 8.59 -1.04 -17.38
CA MET A 21 9.87 -0.88 -16.68
C MET A 21 10.28 -2.12 -15.88
N GLY A 22 9.54 -3.24 -15.98
CA GLY A 22 9.80 -4.44 -15.16
C GLY A 22 9.46 -4.27 -13.68
N LYS A 23 8.68 -3.25 -13.32
CA LYS A 23 8.30 -2.89 -11.95
C LYS A 23 6.92 -3.43 -11.59
N ILE A 24 6.69 -3.61 -10.29
CA ILE A 24 5.42 -4.10 -9.74
C ILE A 24 4.58 -2.92 -9.25
N ALA A 25 3.29 -2.94 -9.56
CA ALA A 25 2.27 -2.11 -8.91
C ALA A 25 1.08 -2.99 -8.52
N TYR A 26 0.42 -2.63 -7.42
CA TYR A 26 -0.73 -3.35 -6.89
C TYR A 26 -2.00 -2.52 -7.09
N VAL A 27 -3.09 -3.17 -7.54
CA VAL A 27 -4.38 -2.49 -7.77
C VAL A 27 -5.51 -3.29 -7.14
N PHE A 28 -6.27 -2.66 -6.24
CA PHE A 28 -7.40 -3.24 -5.52
C PHE A 28 -8.60 -2.29 -5.56
N LYS A 29 -9.61 -2.60 -6.38
CA LYS A 29 -10.75 -1.69 -6.63
C LYS A 29 -10.26 -0.28 -7.03
N GLU A 30 -10.35 0.70 -6.15
CA GLU A 30 -9.91 2.08 -6.38
C GLU A 30 -8.50 2.35 -5.83
N LEU A 31 -7.97 1.46 -4.98
CA LEU A 31 -6.62 1.59 -4.43
C LEU A 31 -5.58 1.19 -5.48
N THR A 32 -4.59 2.05 -5.69
CA THR A 32 -3.39 1.76 -6.49
C THR A 32 -2.16 2.03 -5.63
N VAL A 33 -1.26 1.05 -5.51
CA VAL A 33 0.00 1.17 -4.76
C VAL A 33 1.16 1.01 -5.74
N VAL A 34 2.09 1.97 -5.73
CA VAL A 34 3.29 2.01 -6.56
C VAL A 34 4.52 2.00 -5.65
N PRO A 35 5.02 0.80 -5.28
CA PRO A 35 6.16 0.63 -4.36
C PRO A 35 7.39 1.43 -4.75
N GLU A 36 7.73 1.42 -6.03
CA GLU A 36 8.95 2.04 -6.57
C GLU A 36 8.94 3.56 -6.49
N LYS A 37 7.76 4.17 -6.41
CA LYS A 37 7.60 5.62 -6.26
C LYS A 37 7.25 6.03 -4.83
N TYR A 38 7.01 5.04 -3.96
CA TYR A 38 6.52 5.27 -2.62
C TYR A 38 5.18 6.04 -2.61
N GLU A 39 4.31 5.74 -3.59
CA GLU A 39 3.03 6.42 -3.78
C GLU A 39 1.86 5.45 -3.73
N ALA A 40 0.78 5.88 -3.08
CA ALA A 40 -0.50 5.19 -3.09
C ALA A 40 -1.62 6.18 -3.43
N PHE A 41 -2.70 5.65 -3.99
CA PHE A 41 -3.82 6.46 -4.48
C PHE A 41 -5.14 5.75 -4.26
N ILE A 42 -6.18 6.51 -3.93
CA ILE A 42 -7.58 6.06 -3.98
C ILE A 42 -8.25 6.81 -5.13
N GLY A 43 -8.54 6.06 -6.19
CA GLY A 43 -9.02 6.61 -7.45
C GLY A 43 -8.00 7.57 -8.06
N GLU A 44 -8.35 8.85 -8.11
CA GLU A 44 -7.50 9.92 -8.64
C GLU A 44 -6.69 10.64 -7.56
N GLU A 45 -7.05 10.49 -6.29
CA GLU A 45 -6.42 11.20 -5.19
C GLU A 45 -5.17 10.48 -4.70
N LYS A 46 -4.09 11.25 -4.50
CA LYS A 46 -2.87 10.75 -3.88
C LYS A 46 -3.07 10.70 -2.37
N LEU A 47 -2.72 9.56 -1.77
CA LEU A 47 -2.71 9.44 -0.32
C LEU A 47 -1.46 10.09 0.25
N GLU A 48 -1.64 10.96 1.24
CA GLU A 48 -0.55 11.48 2.07
C GLU A 48 -0.31 10.49 3.21
N LEU A 49 0.64 9.58 3.00
CA LEU A 49 1.01 8.55 3.96
C LEU A 49 2.38 8.88 4.54
N THR A 50 2.53 8.66 5.84
CA THR A 50 3.87 8.60 6.45
C THR A 50 4.64 7.39 5.90
N PRO A 51 5.98 7.36 6.05
CA PRO A 51 6.78 6.21 5.62
C PRO A 51 6.29 4.87 6.16
N LYS A 52 5.92 4.82 7.45
CA LYS A 52 5.47 3.59 8.09
C LYS A 52 4.10 3.12 7.62
N GLU A 53 3.17 4.04 7.37
CA GLU A 53 1.86 3.71 6.81
C GLU A 53 2.00 3.15 5.40
N PHE A 54 2.89 3.72 4.58
CA PHE A 54 3.15 3.20 3.25
C PHE A 54 3.80 1.82 3.28
N GLU A 55 4.80 1.59 4.14
CA GLU A 55 5.42 0.28 4.33
C GLU A 55 4.40 -0.78 4.72
N LEU A 56 3.52 -0.45 5.67
CA LEU A 56 2.43 -1.32 6.09
C LEU A 56 1.47 -1.63 4.93
N LEU A 57 1.03 -0.61 4.21
CA LEU A 57 0.16 -0.75 3.04
C LEU A 57 0.80 -1.61 1.95
N ARG A 58 2.09 -1.38 1.65
CA ARG A 58 2.88 -2.16 0.68
C ARG A 58 3.01 -3.62 1.11
N LEU A 59 3.25 -3.88 2.39
CA LEU A 59 3.36 -5.24 2.93
C LEU A 59 2.04 -5.99 2.74
N MET A 60 0.91 -5.37 3.09
CA MET A 60 -0.42 -5.95 2.91
C MET A 60 -0.78 -6.13 1.42
N ALA A 61 -0.48 -5.14 0.58
CA ALA A 61 -0.72 -5.18 -0.86
C ALA A 61 0.06 -6.31 -1.55
N SER A 62 1.31 -6.53 -1.16
CA SER A 62 2.14 -7.60 -1.71
C SER A 62 1.76 -9.01 -1.23
N ASN A 63 0.98 -9.11 -0.15
CA ASN A 63 0.56 -10.37 0.46
C ASN A 63 -0.97 -10.47 0.54
N GLN A 64 -1.65 -10.16 -0.57
CA GLN A 64 -3.12 -10.13 -0.61
C GLN A 64 -3.73 -11.46 -0.12
N GLY A 65 -4.72 -11.35 0.77
CA GLY A 65 -5.45 -12.51 1.32
C GLY A 65 -4.75 -13.20 2.50
N LYS A 66 -3.53 -12.79 2.85
CA LYS A 66 -2.83 -13.28 4.04
C LYS A 66 -3.26 -12.50 5.28
N VAL A 67 -3.64 -13.22 6.32
CA VAL A 67 -3.87 -12.65 7.66
C VAL A 67 -2.53 -12.50 8.36
N PHE A 68 -2.28 -11.33 8.93
CA PHE A 68 -1.11 -11.04 9.75
C PHE A 68 -1.53 -10.79 11.19
N THR A 69 -0.76 -11.30 12.16
CA THR A 69 -0.91 -10.89 13.56
C THR A 69 -0.23 -9.54 13.76
N ARG A 70 -0.56 -8.85 14.87
CA ARG A 70 0.04 -7.55 15.19
C ARG A 70 1.55 -7.64 15.35
N GLU A 71 2.02 -8.71 16.00
CA GLU A 71 3.44 -8.98 16.26
C GLU A 71 4.20 -9.11 14.93
N VAL A 72 3.64 -9.84 13.97
CA VAL A 72 4.25 -10.01 12.65
C VAL A 72 4.27 -8.69 11.85
N LEU A 73 3.22 -7.87 11.95
CA LEU A 73 3.22 -6.55 11.29
C LEU A 73 4.26 -5.62 11.92
N LEU A 74 4.33 -5.60 13.24
CA LEU A 74 5.30 -4.81 13.99
C LEU A 74 6.73 -5.19 13.59
N GLU A 75 7.03 -6.47 13.62
CA GLU A 75 8.34 -7.02 13.23
C GLU A 75 8.72 -6.69 11.78
N LYS A 76 7.78 -6.84 10.84
CA LYS A 76 8.06 -6.65 9.41
C LYS A 76 8.20 -5.18 8.99
N VAL A 77 7.54 -4.26 9.71
CA VAL A 77 7.51 -2.84 9.35
C VAL A 77 8.47 -2.02 10.23
N TRP A 78 8.62 -2.35 11.51
CA TRP A 78 9.51 -1.65 12.45
C TRP A 78 10.83 -2.40 12.74
N GLY A 79 10.88 -3.71 12.49
CA GLY A 79 12.07 -4.55 12.73
C GLY A 79 12.06 -5.26 14.08
N TYR A 80 12.85 -6.35 14.20
CA TYR A 80 12.97 -7.16 15.42
C TYR A 80 13.52 -6.40 16.63
N GLU A 81 14.34 -5.38 16.40
CA GLU A 81 14.94 -4.54 17.46
C GLU A 81 13.97 -3.49 18.01
N PHE A 82 12.76 -3.38 17.44
CA PHE A 82 11.77 -2.41 17.91
C PHE A 82 11.18 -2.85 19.25
N SER A 83 11.66 -2.22 20.33
CA SER A 83 11.19 -2.47 21.71
C SER A 83 9.85 -1.79 22.04
N GLY A 84 9.02 -1.47 21.03
CA GLY A 84 7.73 -0.81 21.23
C GLY A 84 6.55 -1.78 21.34
N ASP A 85 5.41 -1.27 21.77
CA ASP A 85 4.18 -2.06 21.93
C ASP A 85 3.52 -2.35 20.57
N THR A 86 2.96 -3.55 20.42
CA THR A 86 2.04 -3.95 19.33
C THR A 86 0.92 -2.94 19.06
N ARG A 87 0.52 -2.14 20.06
CA ARG A 87 -0.44 -1.03 19.92
C ARG A 87 -0.01 0.06 18.92
N THR A 88 1.28 0.17 18.60
CA THR A 88 1.76 1.07 17.54
C THR A 88 1.13 0.71 16.19
N VAL A 89 0.87 -0.57 15.93
CA VAL A 89 0.19 -1.01 14.70
C VAL A 89 -1.25 -0.49 14.66
N ASP A 90 -1.95 -0.52 15.79
CA ASP A 90 -3.36 -0.09 15.88
C ASP A 90 -3.54 1.42 15.62
N VAL A 91 -2.51 2.24 15.83
CA VAL A 91 -2.56 3.67 15.51
C VAL A 91 -2.61 3.90 14.00
N HIS A 92 -1.90 3.06 13.24
CA HIS A 92 -1.81 3.17 11.79
C HIS A 92 -2.90 2.39 11.04
N ILE A 93 -3.62 1.47 11.71
CA ILE A 93 -4.76 0.71 11.15
C ILE A 93 -6.08 1.23 11.75
N ARG A 94 -6.42 2.49 11.49
CA ARG A 94 -7.73 3.05 11.81
C ARG A 94 -8.59 3.23 10.57
#